data_AF-A0A495AKE9-F1
#
_entry.id   AF-A0A495AKE9-F1
#
_cell.length_a   1.000
_cell.length_b   1.000
_cell.length_c   1.000
_cell.angle_alpha   90.00
_cell.angle_beta   90.00
_cell.angle_gamma   90.00
#
_symmetry.space_group_name_H-M   'P 1'
#
loop_
_entity.id
_entity.type
_entity.pdbx_description
1 polymer ?
#
loop_
_entity_poly.entity_id
_entity_poly.type
_entity_poly.pdbx_seq_one_letter_code
_entity_poly.pdbx_strand_id
1 'polypeptide(L)'
;DVSVVKNLFIGVGNALSVFVRKLGIKLIANQGPVQVQAQNDLMELIARGEISVVSTEDRIEIIARKQVTINGGGSYITLDANGIESATQGEYRTKAGHYGRKEKANKPEDFPNVAP
;
A
#
# COMPACT_ATOMS: atom_id res chain seq x y z
N ASP A 1 8.24 -31.24 6.00
CA ASP A 1 7.81 -30.00 6.68
C ASP A 1 8.93 -29.44 7.52
N VAL A 2 9.01 -28.12 7.63
CA VAL A 2 9.89 -27.43 8.56
C VAL A 2 9.01 -26.80 9.62
N SER A 3 9.22 -27.15 10.88
CA SER A 3 8.52 -26.56 12.03
C SER A 3 9.55 -26.01 13.00
N VAL A 4 9.27 -24.85 13.57
CA VAL A 4 10.18 -24.13 14.46
C VAL A 4 9.43 -23.77 15.73
N VAL A 5 10.01 -24.13 16.88
CA VAL A 5 9.36 -23.94 18.21
C VAL A 5 9.55 -22.53 18.75
N LYS A 6 10.64 -21.85 18.39
CA LYS A 6 10.96 -20.50 18.85
C LYS A 6 11.04 -19.50 17.70
N ASN A 7 12.20 -19.41 17.03
CA ASN A 7 12.48 -18.38 16.04
C ASN A 7 13.11 -18.98 14.78
N LEU A 8 12.60 -18.57 13.61
CA LEU A 8 13.21 -18.86 12.31
C LEU A 8 13.76 -17.55 11.74
N PHE A 9 15.08 -17.50 11.51
CA PHE A 9 15.72 -16.41 10.80
C PHE A 9 16.33 -16.95 9.51
N ILE A 10 16.07 -16.26 8.40
CA ILE A 10 16.62 -16.61 7.08
C ILE A 10 17.43 -15.42 6.59
N GLY A 11 18.76 -15.52 6.71
CA GLY A 11 19.71 -14.56 6.14
C GLY A 11 20.22 -15.07 4.79
N VAL A 12 20.16 -14.23 3.75
CA VAL A 12 20.60 -14.59 2.41
C VAL A 12 21.56 -13.51 1.90
N GLY A 13 22.73 -13.91 1.40
CA GLY A 13 23.77 -12.97 0.97
C GLY A 13 23.50 -12.30 -0.38
N ASN A 14 22.66 -12.92 -1.24
CA ASN A 14 22.41 -12.43 -2.60
C ASN A 14 20.91 -12.30 -2.91
N ALA A 15 20.16 -13.41 -2.98
CA ALA A 15 18.75 -13.39 -3.38
C ALA A 15 17.94 -14.53 -2.76
N LEU A 16 16.75 -14.21 -2.27
CA LEU A 16 15.73 -15.18 -1.85
C LEU A 16 14.56 -15.15 -2.85
N SER A 17 14.32 -16.27 -3.55
CA SER A 17 13.19 -16.40 -4.47
C SER A 17 12.26 -17.52 -4.01
N VAL A 18 10.98 -17.19 -3.81
CA VAL A 18 9.94 -18.15 -3.42
C VAL A 18 8.94 -18.28 -4.56
N PHE A 19 8.75 -19.50 -5.06
CA PHE A 19 7.84 -19.77 -6.18
C PHE A 19 6.98 -21.00 -5.89
N VAL A 20 5.67 -20.87 -6.14
CA VAL A 20 4.69 -21.95 -5.97
C VAL A 20 3.86 -22.10 -7.24
N ARG A 21 3.74 -23.34 -7.74
CA ARG A 21 3.06 -23.64 -9.01
C ARG A 21 1.55 -23.79 -8.95
N LYS A 22 0.99 -24.24 -7.81
CA LYS A 22 -0.43 -24.65 -7.71
C LYS A 22 -1.17 -24.04 -6.53
N LEU A 23 -0.67 -24.23 -5.31
CA LEU A 23 -1.43 -23.94 -4.09
C LEU A 23 -1.22 -22.53 -3.52
N GLY A 24 -0.38 -21.71 -4.16
CA GLY A 24 -0.09 -20.33 -3.74
C GLY A 24 0.78 -20.22 -2.48
N ILE A 25 0.98 -18.98 -2.03
CA ILE A 25 1.73 -18.63 -0.83
C ILE A 25 0.74 -18.02 0.18
N LYS A 26 0.84 -18.41 1.45
CA LYS A 26 0.10 -17.80 2.56
C LYS A 26 1.08 -17.32 3.62
N LEU A 27 1.02 -16.03 3.94
CA LEU A 27 1.80 -15.40 5.01
C LEU A 27 0.81 -14.97 6.09
N ILE A 28 0.78 -15.66 7.22
CA ILE A 28 -0.21 -15.45 8.28
C ILE A 28 0.53 -15.29 9.62
N ALA A 29 0.22 -14.23 10.35
CA ALA A 29 0.63 -14.05 11.74
C ALA A 29 -0.61 -14.14 12.65
N ASN A 30 -0.57 -15.01 13.66
CA ASN A 30 -1.65 -15.11 14.66
C ASN A 30 -1.63 -13.92 15.64
N GLN A 31 -0.42 -13.48 15.99
CA GLN A 31 -0.18 -12.34 16.87
C GLN A 31 1.06 -11.60 16.38
N GLY A 32 1.10 -10.30 16.64
CA GLY A 32 2.18 -9.41 16.20
C GLY A 32 2.02 -8.93 14.75
N PRO A 33 2.78 -7.90 14.36
CA PRO A 33 2.66 -7.29 13.04
C PRO A 33 3.35 -8.12 11.95
N VAL A 34 2.79 -8.08 10.74
CA VAL A 34 3.52 -8.47 9.52
C VAL A 34 4.14 -7.20 8.93
N GLN A 35 5.46 -7.18 8.79
CA GLN A 35 6.19 -6.07 8.18
C GLN A 35 6.89 -6.56 6.92
N VAL A 36 6.66 -5.86 5.82
CA VAL A 36 7.33 -6.06 4.54
C VAL A 36 7.95 -4.73 4.14
N GLN A 37 9.24 -4.71 3.84
CA GLN A 37 9.98 -3.48 3.56
C GLN A 37 10.99 -3.72 2.43
N ALA A 38 11.13 -2.74 1.54
CA ALA A 38 12.23 -2.63 0.60
C ALA A 38 12.96 -1.31 0.91
N GLN A 39 14.08 -1.41 1.63
CA GLN A 39 14.73 -0.23 2.22
C GLN A 39 15.54 0.59 1.21
N ASN A 40 16.08 -0.07 0.19
CA ASN A 40 17.01 0.54 -0.77
C ASN A 40 16.54 0.43 -2.23
N ASP A 41 15.36 -0.15 -2.48
CA ASP A 41 14.87 -0.41 -3.83
C ASP A 41 13.33 -0.50 -3.88
N LEU A 42 12.78 -0.77 -5.05
CA LEU A 42 11.36 -0.87 -5.35
C LEU A 42 10.68 -2.04 -4.61
N MET A 43 9.46 -1.78 -4.11
CA MET A 43 8.49 -2.82 -3.76
C MET A 43 7.41 -2.88 -4.83
N GLU A 44 7.17 -4.07 -5.38
CA GLU A 44 6.16 -4.29 -6.42
C GLU A 44 5.19 -5.40 -6.02
N LEU A 45 3.89 -5.13 -6.18
CA LEU A 45 2.80 -6.08 -5.90
C LEU A 45 1.95 -6.19 -7.17
N ILE A 46 2.07 -7.31 -7.90
CA ILE A 46 1.33 -7.55 -9.14
C ILE A 46 0.46 -8.79 -8.98
N ALA A 47 -0.81 -8.67 -9.38
CA ALA A 47 -1.73 -9.79 -9.54
C ALA A 47 -2.40 -9.74 -10.91
N ARG A 48 -2.66 -10.91 -11.51
CA ARG A 48 -3.52 -11.00 -12.70
C ARG A 48 -5.00 -10.79 -12.36
N GLY A 49 -5.38 -11.09 -11.12
CA GLY A 49 -6.71 -10.88 -10.58
C GLY A 49 -6.76 -9.64 -9.70
N GLU A 50 -7.57 -9.73 -8.65
CA GLU A 50 -7.73 -8.66 -7.67
C GLU A 50 -6.57 -8.58 -6.67
N ILE A 51 -6.23 -7.35 -6.26
CA ILE A 51 -5.49 -7.06 -5.03
C ILE A 51 -6.47 -6.45 -4.04
N SER A 52 -6.63 -7.07 -2.87
CA SER A 52 -7.55 -6.63 -1.83
C SER A 52 -6.78 -6.21 -0.59
N VAL A 53 -6.99 -4.99 -0.12
CA VAL A 53 -6.39 -4.42 1.10
C VAL A 53 -7.53 -4.02 2.03
N VAL A 54 -7.66 -4.70 3.15
CA VAL A 54 -8.78 -4.52 4.09
C VAL A 54 -8.24 -4.42 5.50
N SER A 55 -8.62 -3.36 6.21
CA SER A 55 -8.48 -3.24 7.66
C SER A 55 -9.86 -3.43 8.29
N THR A 56 -9.98 -4.38 9.23
CA THR A 56 -11.27 -4.75 9.82
C THR A 56 -11.65 -3.91 11.03
N GLU A 57 -10.67 -3.34 11.72
CA GLU A 57 -10.86 -2.68 13.03
C GLU A 57 -10.32 -1.25 13.09
N ASP A 58 -9.39 -0.87 12.22
CA ASP A 58 -8.74 0.45 12.25
C ASP A 58 -8.65 1.04 10.83
N ARG A 59 -7.47 1.45 10.36
CA ARG A 59 -7.30 2.24 9.13
C ARG A 59 -6.24 1.69 8.18
N ILE A 60 -6.30 2.18 6.94
CA ILE A 60 -5.28 2.00 5.90
C ILE A 60 -4.63 3.36 5.66
N GLU A 61 -3.31 3.43 5.81
CA GLU A 61 -2.53 4.64 5.51
C GLU A 61 -1.64 4.40 4.29
N ILE A 62 -1.75 5.28 3.29
CA ILE A 62 -0.90 5.29 2.10
C ILE A 62 -0.21 6.65 2.09
N ILE A 63 1.09 6.65 2.37
CA ILE A 63 1.89 7.86 2.54
C ILE A 63 3.04 7.80 1.54
N ALA A 64 3.22 8.86 0.74
CA ALA A 64 4.34 8.97 -0.18
C ALA A 64 4.94 10.37 -0.16
N ARG A 65 6.27 10.44 -0.12
CA ARG A 65 7.00 11.72 -0.06
C ARG A 65 6.84 12.58 -1.31
N LYS A 66 6.67 11.95 -2.48
CA LYS A 66 6.62 12.64 -3.78
C LYS A 66 5.20 12.69 -4.34
N GLN A 67 4.58 11.53 -4.52
CA GLN A 67 3.29 11.42 -5.17
C GLN A 67 2.59 10.11 -4.83
N VAL A 68 1.26 10.16 -4.67
CA VAL A 68 0.38 8.98 -4.66
C VAL A 68 -0.55 9.06 -5.86
N THR A 69 -0.62 8.00 -6.67
CA THR A 69 -1.52 7.91 -7.83
C THR A 69 -2.34 6.65 -7.74
N ILE A 70 -3.67 6.79 -7.77
CA ILE A 70 -4.62 5.68 -7.81
C ILE A 70 -5.32 5.75 -9.16
N ASN A 71 -5.15 4.72 -10.00
CA ASN A 71 -5.68 4.70 -11.37
C ASN A 71 -6.56 3.47 -11.61
N GLY A 72 -7.64 3.64 -12.37
CA GLY A 72 -8.45 2.56 -12.90
C GLY A 72 -9.26 3.00 -14.12
N GLY A 73 -9.19 2.22 -15.20
CA GLY A 73 -10.04 2.40 -16.39
C GLY A 73 -9.95 3.78 -17.04
N GLY A 74 -8.77 4.41 -17.01
CA GLY A 74 -8.56 5.76 -17.57
C GLY A 74 -8.99 6.91 -16.65
N SER A 75 -9.48 6.61 -15.44
CA SER A 75 -9.71 7.58 -14.37
C SER A 75 -8.61 7.48 -13.32
N TYR A 76 -8.27 8.58 -12.68
CA TYR A 76 -7.26 8.59 -11.63
C TYR A 76 -7.43 9.70 -10.61
N ILE A 77 -6.83 9.48 -9.46
CA ILE A 77 -6.61 10.48 -8.42
C ILE A 77 -5.12 10.55 -8.14
N THR A 78 -4.55 11.75 -8.24
CA THR A 78 -3.14 12.03 -7.97
C THR A 78 -3.03 13.03 -6.82
N LEU A 79 -2.18 12.73 -5.84
CA LEU A 79 -1.86 13.60 -4.73
C LEU A 79 -0.36 13.91 -4.77
N ASP A 80 0.00 15.18 -4.88
CA ASP A 80 1.39 15.63 -4.86
C ASP A 80 1.54 17.02 -4.21
N ALA A 81 2.76 17.57 -4.28
CA ALA A 81 3.08 18.88 -3.70
C ALA A 81 2.34 20.05 -4.39
N ASN A 82 1.86 19.88 -5.62
CA ASN A 82 1.13 20.91 -6.37
C ASN A 82 -0.37 20.89 -6.06
N GLY A 83 -0.91 19.74 -5.66
CA GLY A 83 -2.30 19.62 -5.21
C GLY A 83 -2.89 18.22 -5.32
N ILE A 84 -4.23 18.19 -5.41
CA ILE A 84 -5.01 16.98 -5.61
C ILE A 84 -5.68 17.08 -6.98
N GLU A 85 -5.39 16.14 -7.86
CA GLU A 85 -6.01 16.02 -9.17
C GLU A 85 -6.93 14.80 -9.19
N SER A 86 -8.20 14.99 -9.56
CA SER A 86 -9.16 13.92 -9.75
C SER A 86 -9.69 14.01 -11.17
N ALA A 87 -9.27 13.11 -12.04
CA ALA A 87 -9.56 13.16 -13.47
C ALA A 87 -10.22 11.88 -13.96
N THR A 88 -11.12 12.03 -14.92
CA THR A 88 -11.80 10.92 -15.60
C THR A 88 -12.14 11.33 -17.03
N GLN A 89 -12.14 10.36 -17.96
CA GLN A 89 -12.63 10.58 -19.33
C GLN A 89 -14.17 10.58 -19.40
N GLY A 90 -14.84 10.01 -18.40
CA GLY A 90 -16.30 9.88 -18.36
C GLY A 90 -16.96 10.93 -17.46
N GLU A 91 -18.11 10.58 -16.91
CA GLU A 91 -18.81 11.44 -15.96
C GLU A 91 -18.18 11.37 -14.56
N TYR A 92 -17.90 12.54 -13.98
CA TYR A 92 -17.53 12.67 -12.57
C TYR A 92 -18.77 12.89 -11.71
N ARG A 93 -19.31 11.81 -11.12
CA ARG A 93 -20.52 11.86 -10.28
C ARG A 93 -20.18 11.97 -8.80
N THR A 94 -20.52 13.10 -8.19
CA THR A 94 -20.38 13.31 -6.74
C THR A 94 -21.74 13.26 -6.06
N LYS A 95 -21.89 12.43 -5.03
CA LYS A 95 -23.08 12.39 -4.16
C LYS A 95 -22.64 12.67 -2.73
N ALA A 96 -23.23 13.66 -2.08
CA ALA A 96 -22.86 14.06 -0.73
C ALA A 96 -24.07 14.55 0.07
N GLY A 97 -24.13 14.23 1.37
CA GLY A 97 -25.12 14.80 2.31
C GLY A 97 -24.83 16.29 2.61
N HIS A 98 -23.58 16.72 2.48
CA HIS A 98 -23.16 18.12 2.51
C HIS A 98 -21.90 18.26 1.65
N TYR A 99 -21.86 19.28 0.78
CA TYR A 99 -20.67 19.63 0.02
C TYR A 99 -20.42 21.12 0.16
N GLY A 100 -19.28 21.49 0.76
CA GLY A 100 -18.90 22.87 0.99
C GLY A 100 -17.39 23.01 0.88
N ARG A 101 -16.94 24.07 0.21
CA ARG A 101 -15.52 24.41 0.14
C ARG A 101 -15.10 25.04 1.47
N LYS A 102 -14.03 24.53 2.07
CA LYS A 102 -13.39 25.11 3.26
C LYS A 102 -12.10 25.83 2.87
N GLU A 103 -11.51 26.53 3.83
CA GLU A 103 -10.17 27.10 3.69
C GLU A 103 -9.12 25.99 3.49
N LYS A 104 -7.91 26.38 3.10
CA LYS A 104 -6.82 25.45 2.82
C LYS A 104 -6.53 24.54 4.02
N ALA A 105 -6.24 23.27 3.74
CA ALA A 105 -5.71 22.38 4.76
C ALA A 105 -4.30 22.82 5.19
N ASN A 106 -3.95 22.59 6.46
CA ASN A 106 -2.60 22.71 6.98
C ASN A 106 -2.31 21.53 7.89
N LYS A 107 -1.75 20.45 7.33
CA LYS A 107 -1.32 19.28 8.06
C LYS A 107 0.14 18.99 7.68
N PRO A 108 1.11 19.24 8.57
CA PRO A 108 2.48 18.77 8.37
C PRO A 108 2.44 17.24 8.35
N GLU A 109 2.89 16.61 7.27
CA GLU A 109 3.02 15.16 7.22
C GLU A 109 4.36 14.74 7.82
N ASP A 110 4.30 13.83 8.79
CA ASP A 110 5.46 13.11 9.28
C ASP A 110 5.63 11.85 8.42
N PHE A 111 6.75 11.77 7.70
CA PHE A 111 7.03 10.63 6.84
C PHE A 111 7.75 9.57 7.66
N PRO A 112 7.25 8.32 7.71
CA PRO A 112 7.91 7.27 8.46
C PRO A 112 9.35 7.11 7.97
N ASN A 113 10.30 7.20 8.91
CA ASN A 113 11.71 7.00 8.62
C ASN A 113 11.97 5.49 8.54
N VAL A 114 12.25 5.00 7.32
CA VAL A 114 12.76 3.66 7.11
C VAL A 114 14.28 3.75 7.24
N ALA A 115 14.78 3.90 8.47
CA ALA A 115 16.22 3.91 8.72
C ALA A 115 16.81 2.53 8.40
N PRO A 116 18.04 2.46 7.83
CA PRO A 116 18.78 1.21 7.70
C PRO A 116 19.14 0.60 9.07
#